data_AF-A0A918ILJ1-F1
#
_entry.id   AF-A0A918ILJ1-F1
#
_cell.length_a   1.000
_cell.length_b   1.000
_cell.length_c   1.000
_cell.angle_alpha   90.00
_cell.angle_beta   90.00
_cell.angle_gamma   90.00
#
_symmetry.space_group_name_H-M   'P 1'
#
loop_
_entity.id
_entity.type
_entity.pdbx_description
1 polymer ?
#
loop_
_entity_poly.entity_id
_entity_poly.type
_entity_poly.pdbx_seq_one_letter_code
_entity_poly.pdbx_strand_id
1 'polypeptide(L)' 'MAAGHSVDPARRQEAFEGLMSRIAGRFARVEPRRRVGRLVLGLLSDLPRKNCWTIAE' A
#
# COMPACT_ATOMS: atom_id res chain seq x y z
N MET A 1 -2.03 9.72 -27.20
CA MET A 1 -2.94 9.59 -26.04
C MET A 1 -2.82 8.17 -25.53
N ALA A 2 -1.88 7.91 -24.61
CA ALA A 2 -1.71 6.58 -24.03
C ALA A 2 -2.77 6.43 -22.93
N ALA A 3 -3.81 5.65 -23.19
CA ALA A 3 -4.78 5.27 -22.17
C ALA A 3 -4.03 4.49 -21.09
N GLY A 4 -3.77 5.14 -19.96
CA GLY A 4 -3.16 4.52 -18.80
C GLY A 4 -3.95 3.28 -18.43
N HIS A 5 -3.25 2.16 -18.25
CA HIS A 5 -3.82 0.91 -17.77
C HIS A 5 -4.37 1.12 -16.35
N SER A 6 -5.62 1.58 -16.25
CA SER A 6 -6.37 1.62 -15.00
C SER A 6 -6.58 0.18 -14.58
N VAL A 7 -5.73 -0.31 -13.68
CA VAL A 7 -6.00 -1.58 -13.01
C VAL A 7 -7.23 -1.36 -12.15
N ASP A 8 -8.24 -2.20 -12.38
CA ASP A 8 -9.51 -2.20 -11.65
C ASP A 8 -9.30 -1.99 -10.13
N PRO A 9 -9.99 -1.01 -9.51
CA PRO A 9 -9.79 -0.67 -8.12
C PRO A 9 -10.13 -1.82 -7.16
N ALA A 10 -11.12 -2.67 -7.49
CA ALA A 10 -11.44 -3.84 -6.66
C ALA A 10 -10.30 -4.86 -6.70
N ARG A 11 -9.77 -5.17 -7.89
CA ARG A 11 -8.59 -6.00 -8.06
C ARG A 11 -7.36 -5.45 -7.34
N ARG A 12 -7.17 -4.13 -7.29
CA ARG A 12 -6.10 -3.50 -6.50
C ARG A 12 -6.31 -3.71 -5.00
N GLN A 13 -7.53 -3.54 -4.52
CA GLN A 13 -7.88 -3.74 -3.12
C GLN A 13 -7.66 -5.19 -2.69
N GLU A 14 -8.11 -6.16 -3.48
CA GLU A 14 -7.90 -7.59 -3.23
C GLU A 14 -6.41 -7.95 -3.16
N ALA A 15 -5.60 -7.43 -4.10
CA ALA A 15 -4.16 -7.64 -4.10
C ALA A 15 -3.48 -7.05 -2.85
N PHE A 16 -3.91 -5.87 -2.42
CA PHE A 16 -3.42 -5.23 -1.20
C PHE A 16 -3.80 -6.03 0.04
N GLU A 17 -5.05 -6.46 0.17
CA GLU A 17 -5.52 -7.29 1.27
C GLU A 17 -4.81 -8.64 1.32
N GLY A 18 -4.61 -9.28 0.16
CA GLY A 18 -3.85 -10.51 0.03
C GLY A 18 -2.40 -10.34 0.50
N LEU A 19 -1.73 -9.25 0.12
CA LEU A 19 -0.40 -8.91 0.60
C LEU A 19 -0.41 -8.70 2.13
N MET A 20 -1.32 -7.89 2.64
CA MET A 20 -1.42 -7.58 4.08
C MET A 20 -1.76 -8.81 4.93
N SER A 21 -2.49 -9.77 4.38
CA SER A 21 -2.76 -11.07 5.00
C SER A 21 -1.51 -11.95 5.04
N ARG A 22 -0.78 -12.07 3.91
CA ARG A 22 0.47 -12.85 3.81
C ARG A 22 1.57 -12.38 4.76
N ILE A 23 1.56 -11.10 5.13
CA ILE A 23 2.55 -10.53 6.07
C ILE A 23 2.02 -10.39 7.50
N ALA A 24 0.75 -10.68 7.76
CA ALA A 24 0.11 -10.46 9.06
C ALA A 24 0.86 -11.13 10.21
N GLY A 25 1.27 -12.39 10.05
CA GLY A 25 1.99 -13.16 11.08
C GLY A 25 3.40 -12.66 11.39
N ARG A 26 3.95 -11.72 10.62
CA ARG A 26 5.26 -11.10 10.90
C ARG A 26 5.17 -10.00 11.97
N PHE A 27 3.97 -9.56 12.32
CA PHE A 27 3.75 -8.49 13.30
C PHE A 27 3.10 -9.05 14.55
N ALA A 28 3.80 -8.94 15.68
CA ALA A 28 3.25 -9.30 16.99
C ALA A 28 2.17 -8.32 17.48
N ARG A 29 2.06 -7.14 16.86
CA ARG A 29 1.15 -6.04 17.24
C ARG A 29 0.42 -5.47 16.03
N VAL A 30 -0.76 -4.89 16.26
CA VAL A 30 -1.61 -4.34 15.19
C VAL A 30 -1.10 -3.00 14.66
N GLU A 31 -0.46 -2.18 15.50
CA GLU A 31 0.01 -0.84 15.14
C GLU A 31 1.14 -0.89 14.09
N PRO A 32 2.18 -1.72 14.23
CA PRO A 32 3.20 -1.89 13.19
C PRO A 32 2.61 -2.39 11.86
N ARG A 33 1.63 -3.30 11.92
CA ARG A 33 0.93 -3.81 10.73
C ARG A 33 0.17 -2.69 10.01
N ARG A 34 -0.56 -1.84 10.76
CA ARG A 34 -1.26 -0.67 10.19
C ARG A 34 -0.28 0.34 9.58
N ARG A 35 0.88 0.56 10.21
CA ARG A 35 1.93 1.45 9.70
C ARG A 35 2.49 0.95 8.37
N VAL A 36 2.76 -0.35 8.25
CA VAL A 36 3.19 -0.94 6.98
C VAL A 36 2.09 -0.84 5.91
N GLY A 37 0.82 -1.00 6.27
CA GLY A 37 -0.29 -0.77 5.35
C GLY A 37 -0.29 0.64 4.76
N ARG A 38 -0.11 1.67 5.59
CA ARG A 38 0.01 3.07 5.14
C ARG A 38 1.25 3.29 4.27
N LEU A 39 2.38 2.69 4.65
CA LEU A 39 3.61 2.76 3.87
C LEU A 39 3.42 2.18 2.46
N VAL A 40 2.83 0.99 2.34
CA VAL A 40 2.55 0.35 1.05
C VAL A 40 1.60 1.20 0.21
N LEU A 41 0.55 1.77 0.81
CA LEU A 41 -0.36 2.67 0.10
C LEU A 41 0.36 3.94 -0.41
N GLY A 42 1.23 4.54 0.41
CA GLY A 42 2.05 5.69 -0.01
C GLY A 42 3.13 5.36 -1.05
N LEU A 43 3.60 4.11 -1.11
CA LEU A 43 4.47 3.64 -2.18
C LEU A 43 3.71 3.43 -3.50
N LEU A 44 2.42 3.08 -3.42
CA LEU A 44 1.56 2.84 -4.59
C LEU A 44 0.85 4.10 -5.10
N SER A 45 0.78 5.15 -4.28
CA SER A 45 0.20 6.44 -4.68
C SER A 45 1.08 7.16 -5.70
N ASP A 46 0.52 8.20 -6.31
CA ASP A 46 1.20 9.04 -7.29
C ASP A 46 1.99 10.19 -6.63
N LEU A 47 2.54 9.93 -5.44
CA LEU A 47 3.34 10.93 -4.74
C LEU A 47 4.61 11.24 -5.55
N PRO A 48 4.96 12.53 -5.74
CA PRO A 48 6.13 12.93 -6.52
C PRO A 48 7.45 12.45 -5.89
N ARG A 49 7.45 12.21 -4.58
CA ARG A 49 8.60 11.66 -3.85
C ARG A 49 8.16 10.60 -2.85
N LYS A 50 8.59 9.37 -3.08
CA LYS A 50 8.25 8.20 -2.26
C LYS A 50 9.31 7.93 -1.19
N ASN A 51 9.35 8.78 -0.17
CA ASN A 51 10.20 8.57 1.01
C ASN A 51 9.33 8.47 2.27
N CYS A 52 9.88 7.93 3.37
CA CYS A 52 9.13 7.69 4.60
C CYS A 52 8.57 8.96 5.25
N TRP A 53 9.20 10.12 5.03
CA TRP A 53 8.71 11.41 5.53
C TRP A 53 7.48 11.85 4.74
N THR A 54 7.59 11.90 3.40
CA THR A 54 6.50 12.29 2.51
C THR A 54 5.30 11.34 2.56
N ILE A 55 5.52 10.08 2.90
CA ILE A 55 4.44 9.08 3.08
C ILE A 55 3.77 9.19 4.46
N ALA A 56 4.45 9.80 5.44
CA ALA A 56 3.92 9.95 6.80
C ALA A 56 3.07 11.22 7.01
N GLU A 57 3.19 12.19 6.10
CA GLU A 57 2.36 13.40 6.00
C GLU A 57 1.01 13.07 5.34
#